data_AF-A0A9D1U5U0-F1
#
_entry.id   AF-A0A9D1U5U0-F1
#
_cell.length_a   1.000
_cell.length_b   1.000
_cell.length_c   1.000
_cell.angle_alpha   90.00
_cell.angle_beta   90.00
_cell.angle_gamma   90.00
#
_symmetry.space_group_name_H-M   'P 1'
#
loop_
_entity.id
_entity.type
_entity.pdbx_description
1 polymer ?
#
loop_
_entity_poly.entity_id
_entity_poly.type
_entity_poly.pdbx_seq_one_letter_code
_entity_poly.pdbx_strand_id
1 'polypeptide(L)'
;MSKFKRFLSVGLAALLAAGLAGCSGGKETSEASGTESDTRNPNAVDLGGRTVKIWASYQADPRLSESAKSEPNYEEACATWDDIERDFNCTIEILTEEDFDYFRNGFLNAFSAGEVIADAIVGDMTYSYPTWIINDMMYPLDGIMDVYGDDPDSPWDPEISQNFVYNGKCYATKEKNLTLPKYVMYFNTRLFEEKESLKQYDLFQLVRDKEWTWDKFVEVAKAGTIDEDGDGQPDIMGVASRAQPGSFLIDGLVASNGNYFVKRDGDKVTFDLDSPNGLAALELAYKMAWEDMCLGVTGVFDSWTGGEDEFKAGRVAIFAGDRGDMSFNQDMEDDIGMIPFPIGPDSGGEYIGDYPAFDFWGIVNGAQEPEKIAKLLTAIVSNNGKESENPQTVESVYEWQVDMPENLEMIQIMLDSKVNTSYYGYKVFIDELLWSDYGLREKISPATFLATKKPIIESALEALWTPITVE
;
A
#
# COMPACT_ATOMS: atom_id res chain seq x y z
N MET A 1 -3.04 -45.55 -1.54
CA MET A 1 -2.17 -45.83 -2.69
C MET A 1 -1.70 -44.47 -3.21
N SER A 2 -0.62 -43.91 -2.65
CA SER A 2 0.70 -43.76 -3.29
C SER A 2 0.60 -43.25 -4.76
N LYS A 3 1.17 -42.09 -5.10
CA LYS A 3 2.62 -41.84 -5.07
C LYS A 3 3.01 -40.39 -4.76
N PHE A 4 3.89 -40.29 -3.76
CA PHE A 4 4.89 -39.24 -3.53
C PHE A 4 6.01 -39.33 -4.57
N LYS A 5 6.65 -38.19 -4.92
CA LYS A 5 8.08 -38.15 -5.23
C LYS A 5 8.73 -36.85 -4.72
N ARG A 6 9.44 -36.99 -3.59
CA ARG A 6 10.62 -36.19 -3.23
C ARG A 6 11.81 -36.64 -4.08
N PHE A 7 12.75 -35.75 -4.38
CA PHE A 7 14.17 -36.12 -4.47
C PHE A 7 15.06 -35.05 -3.84
N LEU A 8 15.95 -35.54 -2.97
CA LEU A 8 17.02 -34.84 -2.29
C LEU A 8 18.32 -35.02 -3.09
N SER A 9 19.11 -33.94 -3.16
CA SER A 9 20.58 -33.81 -3.12
C SER A 9 21.48 -35.06 -3.12
N VAL A 10 22.61 -35.02 -3.84
CA VAL A 10 24.01 -35.23 -3.35
C VAL A 10 25.00 -34.77 -4.44
N GLY A 11 26.03 -34.03 -4.02
CA GLY A 11 27.01 -33.37 -4.90
C GLY A 11 28.19 -34.21 -5.38
N LEU A 12 29.12 -33.53 -6.06
CA LEU A 12 30.48 -34.01 -6.32
C LEU A 12 31.44 -32.83 -6.50
N ALA A 13 32.35 -32.67 -5.53
CA ALA A 13 33.57 -31.91 -5.68
C ALA A 13 34.67 -32.84 -6.22
N ALA A 14 35.43 -32.40 -7.22
CA ALA A 14 36.72 -33.00 -7.58
C ALA A 14 37.69 -31.89 -8.00
N LEU A 15 38.67 -31.67 -7.12
CA LEU A 15 39.90 -30.92 -7.32
C LEU A 15 40.69 -31.44 -8.53
N LEU A 16 41.30 -30.54 -9.30
CA LEU A 16 42.59 -30.78 -9.97
C LEU A 16 43.36 -29.46 -10.05
N ALA A 17 44.45 -29.39 -9.28
CA ALA A 17 45.44 -28.33 -9.33
C ALA A 17 46.77 -28.84 -9.90
N ALA A 18 47.45 -27.92 -10.58
CA ALA A 18 48.89 -27.83 -10.86
C ALA A 18 49.47 -28.55 -12.10
N GLY A 19 50.14 -27.74 -12.96
CA GLY A 19 51.00 -28.23 -14.04
C GLY A 19 51.63 -27.17 -14.96
N LEU A 20 52.48 -26.28 -14.41
CA LEU A 20 53.72 -25.70 -14.97
C LEU A 20 53.78 -25.03 -16.39
N ALA A 21 54.08 -23.72 -16.35
CA ALA A 21 55.06 -22.92 -17.12
C ALA A 21 55.44 -23.29 -18.58
N GLY A 22 55.32 -22.31 -19.48
CA GLY A 22 56.03 -22.25 -20.76
C GLY A 22 55.86 -20.90 -21.49
N CYS A 23 56.93 -20.12 -21.60
CA CYS A 23 57.00 -18.81 -22.26
C CYS A 23 56.84 -18.86 -23.79
N SER A 24 56.31 -17.76 -24.37
CA SER A 24 56.89 -16.97 -25.49
C SER A 24 55.87 -16.49 -26.53
N GLY A 25 56.02 -15.23 -26.97
CA GLY A 25 55.52 -14.73 -28.26
C GLY A 25 54.45 -13.64 -28.15
N GLY A 26 54.90 -12.38 -28.07
CA GLY A 26 54.02 -11.21 -27.95
C GLY A 26 53.32 -10.77 -29.24
N LYS A 27 52.31 -9.90 -29.06
CA LYS A 27 51.99 -8.79 -29.96
C LYS A 27 51.00 -7.80 -29.31
N GLU A 28 51.45 -6.55 -29.27
CA GLU A 28 50.70 -5.28 -29.34
C GLU A 28 49.61 -4.99 -28.30
N THR A 29 50.03 -4.21 -27.30
CA THR A 29 49.20 -3.36 -26.44
C THR A 29 48.54 -2.25 -27.25
N SER A 30 47.20 -2.26 -27.29
CA SER A 30 46.37 -1.11 -27.57
C SER A 30 45.80 -0.61 -26.25
N GLU A 31 46.46 0.36 -25.62
CA GLU A 31 45.87 1.15 -24.53
C GLU A 31 44.74 2.00 -25.12
N ALA A 32 43.51 1.49 -25.04
CA ALA A 32 42.33 2.34 -25.06
C ALA A 32 42.16 2.90 -23.64
N SER A 33 42.75 4.07 -23.41
CA SER A 33 42.39 4.98 -22.32
C SER A 33 40.93 5.40 -22.52
N GLY A 34 40.01 4.57 -22.07
CA GLY A 34 38.64 4.97 -21.78
C GLY A 34 38.67 5.82 -20.53
N THR A 35 38.58 7.14 -20.69
CA THR A 35 38.10 8.02 -19.63
C THR A 35 36.68 7.55 -19.28
N GLU A 36 36.55 6.74 -18.22
CA GLU A 36 35.30 6.61 -17.48
C GLU A 36 34.93 8.03 -17.04
N SER A 37 33.82 8.54 -17.57
CA SER A 37 33.14 9.68 -16.98
C SER A 37 32.75 9.25 -15.57
N ASP A 38 33.47 9.74 -14.57
CA ASP A 38 33.19 9.54 -13.14
C ASP A 38 31.89 10.29 -12.81
N THR A 39 30.75 9.72 -13.20
CA THR A 39 29.39 10.23 -12.93
C THR A 39 29.00 9.88 -11.50
N ARG A 40 29.73 10.43 -10.52
CA ARG A 40 29.38 10.28 -9.11
C ARG A 40 28.18 11.15 -8.78
N ASN A 41 27.30 10.63 -7.92
CA ASN A 41 26.19 11.38 -7.35
C ASN A 41 26.73 12.67 -6.68
N PRO A 42 26.34 13.86 -7.14
CA PRO A 42 26.89 15.13 -6.64
C PRO A 42 26.48 15.42 -5.19
N ASN A 43 25.46 14.73 -4.68
CA ASN A 43 24.96 14.84 -3.32
C ASN A 43 25.55 13.80 -2.37
N ALA A 44 26.38 12.88 -2.87
CA ALA A 44 27.01 11.83 -2.07
C ALA A 44 27.93 12.40 -0.99
N VAL A 45 27.96 11.71 0.15
CA VAL A 45 28.85 12.02 1.27
C VAL A 45 29.59 10.75 1.70
N ASP A 46 30.86 10.91 2.07
CA ASP A 46 31.72 9.79 2.46
C ASP A 46 31.31 9.25 3.85
N LEU A 47 30.89 7.98 3.90
CA LEU A 47 30.55 7.22 5.10
C LEU A 47 31.72 6.37 5.63
N GLY A 48 32.91 6.48 5.04
CA GLY A 48 34.15 5.91 5.58
C GLY A 48 34.27 4.39 5.43
N GLY A 49 33.59 3.79 4.46
CA GLY A 49 33.60 2.35 4.20
C GLY A 49 32.81 1.53 5.21
N ARG A 50 31.98 2.18 6.05
CA ARG A 50 31.19 1.48 7.06
C ARG A 50 30.00 0.75 6.44
N THR A 51 29.49 -0.22 7.18
CA THR A 51 28.15 -0.78 6.93
C THR A 51 27.10 0.14 7.53
N VAL A 52 26.11 0.52 6.73
CA VAL A 52 24.88 1.18 7.16
C VAL A 52 23.78 0.14 7.23
N LYS A 53 23.17 0.00 8.41
CA LYS A 53 22.11 -0.98 8.64
C LYS A 53 20.75 -0.33 8.54
N ILE A 54 19.82 -0.99 7.85
CA ILE A 54 18.42 -0.54 7.73
C ILE A 54 17.51 -1.67 8.22
N TRP A 55 16.76 -1.42 9.30
CA TRP A 55 15.74 -2.34 9.78
C TRP A 55 14.51 -2.26 8.87
N ALA A 56 14.07 -3.37 8.29
CA ALA A 56 13.11 -3.31 7.19
C ALA A 56 11.96 -4.33 7.33
N SER A 57 10.72 -3.92 7.08
CA SER A 57 9.57 -4.84 7.03
C SER A 57 9.41 -5.53 5.66
N TYR A 58 10.27 -5.22 4.71
CA TYR A 58 10.33 -5.80 3.37
C TYR A 58 11.75 -5.70 2.81
N GLN A 59 12.07 -6.47 1.77
CA GLN A 59 13.38 -6.36 1.11
C GLN A 59 13.43 -5.14 0.19
N ALA A 60 14.08 -4.07 0.65
CA ALA A 60 14.24 -2.84 -0.11
C ALA A 60 15.37 -2.91 -1.16
N ASP A 61 16.34 -3.81 -1.00
CA ASP A 61 17.42 -4.01 -1.97
C ASP A 61 16.91 -4.84 -3.16
N PRO A 62 16.78 -4.26 -4.37
CA PRO A 62 16.29 -4.98 -5.53
C PRO A 62 17.17 -6.18 -5.87
N ARG A 63 18.48 -6.12 -5.59
CA ARG A 63 19.44 -7.21 -5.87
C ARG A 63 19.10 -8.48 -5.07
N LEU A 64 18.37 -8.34 -3.97
CA LEU A 64 17.98 -9.41 -3.06
C LEU A 64 16.47 -9.71 -3.08
N SER A 65 15.68 -8.97 -3.88
CA SER A 65 14.23 -9.13 -3.96
C SER A 65 13.84 -10.05 -5.13
N GLU A 66 13.08 -11.12 -4.83
CA GLU A 66 12.56 -12.01 -5.88
C GLU A 66 11.45 -11.36 -6.70
N SER A 67 10.61 -10.53 -6.09
CA SER A 67 9.54 -9.82 -6.80
C SER A 67 10.08 -8.75 -7.75
N ALA A 68 11.18 -8.09 -7.38
CA ALA A 68 11.80 -7.07 -8.22
C ALA A 68 12.26 -7.63 -9.57
N LYS A 69 12.58 -8.93 -9.68
CA LYS A 69 13.06 -9.56 -10.92
C LYS A 69 12.05 -9.56 -12.05
N SER A 70 10.75 -9.47 -11.74
CA SER A 70 9.71 -9.34 -12.75
C SER A 70 9.51 -7.90 -13.23
N GLU A 71 10.11 -6.91 -12.57
CA GLU A 71 9.93 -5.51 -12.94
C GLU A 71 10.77 -5.16 -14.19
N PRO A 72 10.23 -4.39 -15.15
CA PRO A 72 10.96 -4.03 -16.37
C PRO A 72 12.28 -3.29 -16.15
N ASN A 73 12.44 -2.61 -15.02
CA ASN A 73 13.60 -1.78 -14.65
C ASN A 73 14.59 -2.47 -13.68
N TYR A 74 14.45 -3.78 -13.41
CA TYR A 74 15.23 -4.52 -12.41
C TYR A 74 16.75 -4.29 -12.49
N GLU A 75 17.33 -4.42 -13.68
CA GLU A 75 18.78 -4.29 -13.90
C GLU A 75 19.27 -2.86 -13.62
N GLU A 76 18.47 -1.84 -13.95
CA GLU A 76 18.78 -0.45 -13.66
C GLU A 76 18.70 -0.16 -12.15
N ALA A 77 17.70 -0.72 -11.47
CA ALA A 77 17.55 -0.59 -10.02
C ALA A 77 18.74 -1.23 -9.29
N CYS A 78 19.18 -2.43 -9.71
CA CYS A 78 20.35 -3.10 -9.15
C CYS A 78 21.64 -2.28 -9.34
N ALA A 79 21.88 -1.78 -10.56
CA ALA A 79 23.05 -0.95 -10.85
C ALA A 79 23.05 0.36 -10.03
N THR A 80 21.87 0.93 -9.78
CA THR A 80 21.74 2.15 -8.98
C THR A 80 22.15 1.90 -7.52
N TRP A 81 21.79 0.77 -6.93
CA TRP A 81 22.25 0.39 -5.59
C TRP A 81 23.77 0.22 -5.51
N ASP A 82 24.38 -0.40 -6.52
CA ASP A 82 25.85 -0.54 -6.60
C ASP A 82 26.55 0.84 -6.71
N ASP A 83 25.99 1.75 -7.51
CA ASP A 83 26.49 3.12 -7.65
C ASP A 83 26.38 3.90 -6.33
N ILE A 84 25.28 3.76 -5.60
CA ILE A 84 25.07 4.43 -4.31
C ILE A 84 26.11 3.96 -3.28
N GLU A 85 26.31 2.64 -3.14
CA GLU A 85 27.31 2.09 -2.22
C GLU A 85 28.73 2.58 -2.53
N ARG A 86 29.08 2.65 -3.82
CA ARG A 86 30.36 3.20 -4.28
C ARG A 86 30.49 4.68 -3.94
N ASP A 87 29.51 5.50 -4.31
CA ASP A 87 29.59 6.96 -4.24
C ASP A 87 29.57 7.48 -2.80
N PHE A 88 28.81 6.82 -1.92
CA PHE A 88 28.77 7.11 -0.50
C PHE A 88 29.90 6.42 0.28
N ASN A 89 30.70 5.55 -0.37
CA ASN A 89 31.73 4.76 0.28
C ASN A 89 31.18 4.00 1.50
N CYS A 90 30.18 3.14 1.28
CA CYS A 90 29.56 2.32 2.31
C CYS A 90 29.12 0.95 1.77
N THR A 91 28.66 0.09 2.68
CA THR A 91 27.85 -1.08 2.35
C THR A 91 26.48 -0.91 3.00
N ILE A 92 25.40 -1.12 2.25
CA ILE A 92 24.04 -1.10 2.76
C ILE A 92 23.65 -2.52 3.14
N GLU A 93 23.20 -2.72 4.38
CA GLU A 93 22.69 -4.00 4.87
C GLU A 93 21.23 -3.83 5.28
N ILE A 94 20.33 -4.46 4.51
CA ILE A 94 18.89 -4.51 4.83
C ILE A 94 18.64 -5.69 5.76
N LEU A 95 18.21 -5.40 6.98
CA LEU A 95 17.79 -6.37 7.98
C LEU A 95 16.28 -6.59 7.83
N THR A 96 15.93 -7.46 6.88
CA THR A 96 14.53 -7.71 6.51
C THR A 96 13.85 -8.67 7.48
N GLU A 97 12.69 -8.27 8.02
CA GLU A 97 11.72 -9.13 8.68
C GLU A 97 10.34 -8.91 8.05
N GLU A 98 9.94 -9.80 7.15
CA GLU A 98 8.67 -9.69 6.41
C GLU A 98 7.44 -10.03 7.26
N ASP A 99 7.64 -10.77 8.36
CA ASP A 99 6.58 -10.95 9.33
C ASP A 99 6.41 -9.66 10.14
N PHE A 100 5.23 -9.10 9.98
CA PHE A 100 4.87 -7.80 10.52
C PHE A 100 5.03 -7.71 12.05
N ASP A 101 4.65 -8.76 12.79
CA ASP A 101 4.76 -8.77 14.24
C ASP A 101 6.22 -8.89 14.70
N TYR A 102 7.05 -9.68 14.00
CA TYR A 102 8.48 -9.76 14.27
C TYR A 102 9.21 -8.44 13.98
N PHE A 103 8.93 -7.78 12.85
CA PHE A 103 9.48 -6.46 12.53
C PHE A 103 9.18 -5.45 13.64
N ARG A 104 7.91 -5.35 14.06
CA ARG A 104 7.48 -4.40 15.08
C ARG A 104 8.09 -4.69 16.44
N ASN A 105 7.96 -5.94 16.89
CA ASN A 105 8.42 -6.33 18.22
C ASN A 105 9.95 -6.33 18.31
N GLY A 106 10.66 -6.61 17.21
CA GLY A 106 12.12 -6.50 17.13
C GLY A 106 12.61 -5.09 17.47
N PHE A 107 11.99 -4.07 16.88
CA PHE A 107 12.36 -2.68 17.15
C PHE A 107 12.05 -2.27 18.60
N LEU A 108 10.87 -2.64 19.12
CA LEU A 108 10.49 -2.38 20.52
C LEU A 108 11.41 -3.07 21.52
N ASN A 109 11.82 -4.31 21.24
CA ASN A 109 12.71 -5.08 22.12
C ASN A 109 14.12 -4.48 22.16
N ALA A 110 14.67 -4.09 21.01
CA ALA A 110 15.98 -3.43 20.95
C ALA A 110 15.98 -2.10 21.73
N PHE A 111 14.93 -1.28 21.54
CA PHE A 111 14.76 -0.05 22.32
C PHE A 111 14.70 -0.32 23.83
N SER A 112 13.93 -1.33 24.25
CA SER A 112 13.81 -1.71 25.66
C SER A 112 15.14 -2.22 26.25
N ALA A 113 16.03 -2.76 25.42
CA ALA A 113 17.38 -3.17 25.80
C ALA A 113 18.41 -2.01 25.79
N GLY A 114 18.02 -0.81 25.34
CA GLY A 114 18.92 0.33 25.14
C GLY A 114 19.83 0.17 23.93
N GLU A 115 19.45 -0.68 22.97
CA GLU A 115 20.23 -0.99 21.76
C GLU A 115 19.72 -0.17 20.56
N VAL A 116 20.65 0.38 19.79
CA VAL A 116 20.37 0.99 18.48
C VAL A 116 20.44 -0.14 17.44
N ILE A 117 19.27 -0.67 17.05
CA ILE A 117 19.18 -1.88 16.20
C ILE A 117 19.76 -1.67 14.79
N ALA A 118 19.63 -0.45 14.25
CA ALA A 118 20.01 -0.07 12.90
C ALA A 118 20.26 1.45 12.82
N ASP A 119 20.83 1.93 11.72
CA ASP A 119 21.00 3.36 11.47
C ASP A 119 19.71 4.00 10.93
N ALA A 120 18.96 3.26 10.12
CA ALA A 120 17.67 3.68 9.57
C ALA A 120 16.62 2.55 9.69
N ILE A 121 15.38 2.90 9.40
CA ILE A 121 14.25 1.98 9.41
C ILE A 121 13.34 2.29 8.21
N VAL A 122 12.82 1.24 7.59
CA VAL A 122 11.83 1.32 6.51
C VAL A 122 10.77 0.26 6.73
N GLY A 123 9.52 0.55 6.41
CA GLY A 123 8.46 -0.44 6.52
C GLY A 123 7.13 0.18 6.82
N ASP A 124 6.23 -0.62 7.37
CA ASP A 124 4.89 -0.17 7.71
C ASP A 124 4.77 0.16 9.22
N MET A 125 4.39 1.41 9.54
CA MET A 125 4.14 1.88 10.91
C MET A 125 2.70 1.63 11.37
N THR A 126 1.87 0.93 10.58
CA THR A 126 0.56 0.41 11.00
C THR A 126 0.70 -0.24 12.39
N TYR A 127 -0.30 -0.10 13.27
CA TYR A 127 -0.25 -0.58 14.67
C TYR A 127 0.83 0.02 15.60
N SER A 128 1.87 0.65 15.06
CA SER A 128 3.03 1.15 15.79
C SER A 128 2.98 2.66 15.98
N TYR A 129 2.21 3.36 15.14
CA TYR A 129 1.95 4.77 15.30
C TYR A 129 0.98 5.02 16.48
N PRO A 130 1.22 6.06 17.31
CA PRO A 130 2.38 6.95 17.35
C PRO A 130 3.47 6.46 18.30
N THR A 131 3.36 5.24 18.84
CA THR A 131 4.22 4.67 19.89
C THR A 131 5.71 4.89 19.63
N TRP A 132 6.23 4.60 18.44
CA TRP A 132 7.67 4.77 18.17
C TRP A 132 8.14 6.23 18.23
N ILE A 133 7.28 7.16 17.83
CA ILE A 133 7.58 8.60 17.82
C ILE A 133 7.53 9.14 19.25
N ILE A 134 6.48 8.85 20.01
CA ILE A 134 6.30 9.40 21.36
C ILE A 134 7.28 8.87 22.40
N ASN A 135 7.93 7.73 22.11
CA ASN A 135 8.94 7.10 22.97
C ASN A 135 10.38 7.43 22.55
N ASP A 136 10.57 8.45 21.70
CA ASP A 136 11.89 8.87 21.21
C ASP A 136 12.68 7.72 20.53
N MET A 137 12.00 6.80 19.85
CA MET A 137 12.66 5.73 19.10
C MET A 137 13.11 6.20 17.71
N MET A 138 12.50 7.27 17.20
CA MET A 138 12.75 7.85 15.87
C MET A 138 13.49 9.19 15.98
N TYR A 139 14.41 9.45 15.04
CA TYR A 139 15.12 10.73 14.93
C TYR A 139 14.31 11.74 14.09
N PRO A 140 14.22 13.02 14.49
CA PRO A 140 13.51 14.04 13.73
C PRO A 140 14.22 14.38 12.41
N LEU A 141 13.49 14.39 11.30
CA LEU A 141 14.02 14.45 9.94
C LEU A 141 14.03 15.86 9.34
N ASP A 142 13.07 16.70 9.73
CA ASP A 142 12.83 18.03 9.15
C ASP A 142 13.98 19.04 9.33
N GLY A 143 14.93 18.76 10.23
CA GLY A 143 16.16 19.55 10.37
C GLY A 143 17.31 19.11 9.46
N ILE A 144 17.22 17.95 8.81
CA ILE A 144 18.34 17.29 8.11
C ILE A 144 18.02 16.81 6.68
N MET A 145 16.74 16.79 6.30
CA MET A 145 16.29 16.46 4.95
C MET A 145 14.96 17.16 4.60
N ASP A 146 14.70 17.30 3.30
CA ASP A 146 13.53 18.02 2.80
C ASP A 146 12.28 17.14 2.74
N VAL A 147 11.70 16.87 3.92
CA VAL A 147 10.45 16.11 4.06
C VAL A 147 9.20 16.91 3.68
N TYR A 148 9.31 18.23 3.48
CA TYR A 148 8.17 19.09 3.15
C TYR A 148 8.18 19.58 1.69
N GLY A 149 9.15 19.13 0.89
CA GLY A 149 9.22 19.44 -0.53
C GLY A 149 9.45 20.93 -0.80
N ASP A 150 10.27 21.59 0.03
CA ASP A 150 10.75 22.95 -0.23
C ASP A 150 11.56 23.00 -1.54
N ASP A 151 12.28 21.92 -1.86
CA ASP A 151 12.84 21.62 -3.16
C ASP A 151 11.78 20.90 -4.03
N PRO A 152 11.42 21.46 -5.20
CA PRO A 152 10.52 20.79 -6.15
C PRO A 152 10.98 19.39 -6.56
N ASP A 153 12.30 19.17 -6.58
CA ASP A 153 12.94 17.91 -6.96
C ASP A 153 13.10 16.96 -5.76
N SER A 154 12.60 17.33 -4.57
CA SER A 154 12.59 16.42 -3.42
C SER A 154 11.78 15.17 -3.75
N PRO A 155 12.33 13.97 -3.53
CA PRO A 155 11.62 12.73 -3.81
C PRO A 155 10.59 12.40 -2.71
N TRP A 156 10.54 13.18 -1.62
CA TRP A 156 9.72 12.89 -0.45
C TRP A 156 8.32 13.51 -0.58
N ASP A 157 7.29 12.77 -0.18
CA ASP A 157 5.90 13.20 -0.23
C ASP A 157 5.59 14.09 1.01
N PRO A 158 5.37 15.40 0.83
CA PRO A 158 5.12 16.30 1.94
C PRO A 158 3.76 16.09 2.59
N GLU A 159 2.78 15.55 1.86
CA GLU A 159 1.46 15.27 2.40
C GLU A 159 1.48 14.04 3.31
N ILE A 160 2.19 12.98 2.91
CA ILE A 160 2.41 11.81 3.77
C ILE A 160 3.23 12.20 5.00
N SER A 161 4.24 13.06 4.85
CA SER A 161 5.07 13.52 5.96
C SER A 161 4.27 14.20 7.07
N GLN A 162 3.13 14.83 6.75
CA GLN A 162 2.24 15.41 7.77
C GLN A 162 1.67 14.35 8.74
N ASN A 163 1.50 13.10 8.31
CA ASN A 163 1.05 12.01 9.19
C ASN A 163 2.04 11.76 10.33
N PHE A 164 3.33 12.01 10.11
CA PHE A 164 4.40 11.72 11.07
C PHE A 164 4.90 12.94 11.85
N VAL A 165 4.17 14.06 11.80
CA VAL A 165 4.45 15.22 12.65
C VAL A 165 4.01 14.95 14.07
N TYR A 166 4.85 15.26 15.05
CA TYR A 166 4.51 15.25 16.48
C TYR A 166 5.29 16.36 17.19
N ASN A 167 4.65 17.14 18.07
CA ASN A 167 5.28 18.30 18.71
C ASN A 167 6.01 19.25 17.73
N GLY A 168 5.46 19.40 16.52
CA GLY A 168 5.98 20.28 15.48
C GLY A 168 7.25 19.78 14.77
N LYS A 169 7.62 18.50 14.92
CA LYS A 169 8.70 17.86 14.17
C LYS A 169 8.22 16.65 13.39
N CYS A 170 8.80 16.42 12.21
CA CYS A 170 8.52 15.23 11.39
C CYS A 170 9.53 14.11 11.66
N TYR A 171 9.06 12.87 11.86
CA TYR A 171 9.90 11.73 12.29
C TYR A 171 10.01 10.60 11.26
N ALA A 172 9.21 10.67 10.21
CA ALA A 172 9.13 9.67 9.16
C ALA A 172 8.57 10.32 7.90
N THR A 173 8.93 9.79 6.74
CA THR A 173 8.47 10.30 5.44
C THR A 173 8.32 9.12 4.48
N LYS A 174 7.80 9.35 3.28
CA LYS A 174 7.68 8.33 2.24
C LYS A 174 8.00 8.96 0.90
N GLU A 175 8.52 8.17 -0.03
CA GLU A 175 8.74 8.67 -1.38
C GLU A 175 7.43 9.07 -2.06
N LYS A 176 7.50 10.07 -2.92
CA LYS A 176 6.47 10.33 -3.93
C LYS A 176 6.41 9.08 -4.81
N ASN A 177 5.21 8.52 -4.95
CA ASN A 177 5.00 7.39 -5.83
C ASN A 177 3.62 7.47 -6.48
N LEU A 178 3.52 6.84 -7.65
CA LEU A 178 2.24 6.54 -8.29
C LEU A 178 1.75 5.22 -7.72
N THR A 179 1.27 5.23 -6.48
CA THR A 179 0.54 4.10 -5.92
C THR A 179 -0.95 4.34 -6.13
N LEU A 180 -1.76 3.30 -6.33
CA LEU A 180 -3.23 3.42 -6.37
C LEU A 180 -3.85 3.65 -4.97
N PRO A 181 -5.07 4.21 -4.91
CA PRO A 181 -5.80 4.31 -3.66
C PRO A 181 -5.98 2.93 -3.04
N LYS A 182 -6.09 2.85 -1.72
CA LYS A 182 -6.28 1.59 -1.01
C LYS A 182 -7.50 0.84 -1.53
N TYR A 183 -8.63 1.54 -1.64
CA TYR A 183 -9.91 0.96 -2.04
C TYR A 183 -10.26 1.33 -3.47
N VAL A 184 -10.55 0.32 -4.27
CA VAL A 184 -10.92 0.45 -5.69
C VAL A 184 -12.08 -0.50 -5.99
N MET A 185 -12.90 -0.18 -6.99
CA MET A 185 -13.94 -1.09 -7.47
C MET A 185 -13.54 -1.75 -8.79
N TYR A 186 -13.84 -3.03 -8.90
CA TYR A 186 -13.66 -3.83 -10.11
C TYR A 186 -15.02 -4.27 -10.64
N PHE A 187 -15.15 -4.41 -11.95
CA PHE A 187 -16.36 -4.96 -12.55
C PHE A 187 -16.02 -6.00 -13.63
N ASN A 188 -16.84 -7.05 -13.73
CA ASN A 188 -16.67 -8.09 -14.74
C ASN A 188 -17.29 -7.58 -16.05
N THR A 189 -16.46 -7.27 -17.04
CA THR A 189 -16.91 -6.65 -18.30
C THR A 189 -17.90 -7.51 -19.06
N ARG A 190 -17.68 -8.84 -19.11
CA ARG A 190 -18.59 -9.79 -19.75
C ARG A 190 -20.00 -9.71 -19.18
N LEU A 191 -20.16 -9.59 -17.86
CA LEU A 191 -21.50 -9.44 -17.26
C LEU A 191 -22.21 -8.16 -17.74
N PHE A 192 -21.49 -7.06 -17.89
CA PHE A 192 -22.02 -5.80 -18.41
C PHE A 192 -22.33 -5.87 -19.91
N GLU A 193 -21.65 -6.73 -20.67
CA GLU A 193 -21.93 -6.94 -22.09
C GLU A 193 -23.06 -7.95 -22.36
N GLU A 194 -23.22 -8.96 -21.51
CA GLU A 194 -24.13 -10.10 -21.76
C GLU A 194 -25.48 -9.97 -21.06
N LYS A 195 -25.50 -9.44 -19.83
CA LYS A 195 -26.72 -9.40 -19.01
C LYS A 195 -27.57 -8.20 -19.37
N GLU A 196 -28.81 -8.47 -19.77
CA GLU A 196 -29.72 -7.45 -20.31
C GLU A 196 -29.98 -6.30 -19.33
N SER A 197 -30.00 -6.58 -18.02
CA SER A 197 -30.16 -5.56 -16.99
C SER A 197 -28.95 -4.62 -16.87
N LEU A 198 -27.75 -5.08 -17.28
CA LEU A 198 -26.48 -4.36 -17.13
C LEU A 198 -25.99 -3.66 -18.40
N LYS A 199 -26.37 -4.14 -19.61
CA LYS A 199 -25.96 -3.58 -20.92
C LYS A 199 -26.20 -2.08 -21.11
N GLN A 200 -27.10 -1.50 -20.34
CA GLN A 200 -27.40 -0.07 -20.40
C GLN A 200 -26.39 0.80 -19.65
N TYR A 201 -25.52 0.21 -18.82
CA TYR A 201 -24.55 0.94 -18.01
C TYR A 201 -23.16 0.83 -18.61
N ASP A 202 -22.63 1.97 -19.04
CA ASP A 202 -21.20 2.13 -19.33
C ASP A 202 -20.54 2.75 -18.09
N LEU A 203 -19.90 1.92 -17.26
CA LEU A 203 -19.35 2.38 -15.99
C LEU A 203 -18.19 3.37 -16.18
N PHE A 204 -17.36 3.19 -17.20
CA PHE A 204 -16.30 4.14 -17.50
C PHE A 204 -16.88 5.50 -17.89
N GLN A 205 -17.93 5.52 -18.72
CA GLN A 205 -18.58 6.77 -19.10
C GLN A 205 -19.28 7.45 -17.93
N LEU A 206 -19.95 6.68 -17.05
CA LEU A 206 -20.52 7.22 -15.81
C LEU A 206 -19.44 7.88 -14.93
N VAL A 207 -18.23 7.34 -14.90
CA VAL A 207 -17.11 7.96 -14.18
C VAL A 207 -16.67 9.25 -14.86
N ARG A 208 -16.46 9.24 -16.18
CA ARG A 208 -16.05 10.43 -16.95
C ARG A 208 -17.04 11.58 -16.81
N ASP A 209 -18.32 11.26 -16.79
CA ASP A 209 -19.40 12.26 -16.69
C ASP A 209 -19.72 12.67 -15.24
N LYS A 210 -18.99 12.12 -14.25
CA LYS A 210 -19.25 12.29 -12.80
C LYS A 210 -20.68 11.90 -12.39
N GLU A 211 -21.28 10.96 -13.12
CA GLU A 211 -22.60 10.38 -12.83
C GLU A 211 -22.50 9.11 -11.98
N TRP A 212 -21.29 8.56 -11.81
CA TRP A 212 -21.00 7.47 -10.88
C TRP A 212 -21.06 7.93 -9.41
N THR A 213 -22.29 8.08 -8.92
CA THR A 213 -22.67 8.48 -7.55
C THR A 213 -23.15 7.28 -6.74
N TRP A 214 -23.26 7.41 -5.41
CA TRP A 214 -23.82 6.36 -4.56
C TRP A 214 -25.18 5.84 -5.03
N ASP A 215 -26.08 6.74 -5.43
CA ASP A 215 -27.40 6.37 -5.95
C ASP A 215 -27.29 5.55 -7.24
N LYS A 216 -26.41 5.97 -8.16
CA LYS A 216 -26.16 5.23 -9.41
C LYS A 216 -25.51 3.87 -9.14
N PHE A 217 -24.58 3.81 -8.20
CA PHE A 217 -23.96 2.56 -7.77
C PHE A 217 -24.99 1.57 -7.22
N VAL A 218 -25.89 2.00 -6.33
CA VAL A 218 -26.95 1.12 -5.81
C VAL A 218 -27.93 0.69 -6.90
N GLU A 219 -28.25 1.58 -7.85
CA GLU A 219 -29.07 1.24 -9.02
C GLU A 219 -28.43 0.11 -9.84
N VAL A 220 -27.14 0.23 -10.16
CA VAL A 220 -26.39 -0.79 -10.89
C VAL A 220 -26.25 -2.08 -10.08
N ALA A 221 -25.93 -1.99 -8.78
CA ALA A 221 -25.85 -3.14 -7.89
C ALA A 221 -27.15 -3.96 -7.92
N LYS A 222 -28.30 -3.31 -7.81
CA LYS A 222 -29.60 -3.98 -7.87
C LYS A 222 -29.89 -4.59 -9.24
N ALA A 223 -29.47 -3.93 -10.32
CA ALA A 223 -29.60 -4.48 -11.67
C ALA A 223 -28.68 -5.70 -11.91
N GLY A 224 -27.53 -5.74 -11.21
CA GLY A 224 -26.57 -6.85 -11.23
C GLY A 224 -26.90 -8.00 -10.29
N THR A 225 -27.90 -7.86 -9.41
CA THR A 225 -28.42 -8.96 -8.61
C THR A 225 -29.47 -9.74 -9.40
N ILE A 226 -29.09 -10.89 -9.93
CA ILE A 226 -29.90 -11.67 -10.88
C ILE A 226 -30.11 -13.08 -10.33
N ASP A 227 -31.37 -13.45 -10.17
CA ASP A 227 -31.85 -14.80 -9.88
C ASP A 227 -32.40 -15.37 -11.19
N GLU A 228 -31.58 -16.19 -11.88
CA GLU A 228 -31.88 -16.73 -13.21
C GLU A 228 -32.83 -17.93 -13.13
N ASP A 229 -32.74 -18.73 -12.05
CA ASP A 229 -33.54 -19.94 -11.88
C ASP A 229 -34.82 -19.75 -11.03
N GLY A 230 -34.94 -18.60 -10.36
CA GLY A 230 -36.10 -18.18 -9.58
C GLY A 230 -36.21 -18.86 -8.22
N ASP A 231 -35.12 -19.38 -7.66
CA ASP A 231 -35.11 -20.07 -6.37
C ASP A 231 -35.04 -19.12 -5.15
N GLY A 232 -34.89 -17.82 -5.41
CA GLY A 232 -34.79 -16.77 -4.40
C GLY A 232 -33.36 -16.56 -3.88
N GLN A 233 -32.35 -17.18 -4.48
CA GLN A 233 -30.93 -16.88 -4.32
C GLN A 233 -30.38 -16.34 -5.66
N PRO A 234 -29.59 -15.26 -5.65
CA PRO A 234 -29.01 -14.75 -6.88
C PRO A 234 -27.92 -15.67 -7.42
N ASP A 235 -28.02 -16.06 -8.70
CA ASP A 235 -26.93 -16.69 -9.46
C ASP A 235 -25.78 -15.71 -9.71
N ILE A 236 -26.12 -14.42 -9.84
CA ILE A 236 -25.17 -13.31 -9.96
C ILE A 236 -25.48 -12.31 -8.86
N MET A 237 -24.49 -12.06 -8.01
CA MET A 237 -24.58 -11.04 -6.99
C MET A 237 -24.20 -9.67 -7.55
N GLY A 238 -24.97 -8.65 -7.22
CA GLY A 238 -24.69 -7.27 -7.64
C GLY A 238 -23.34 -6.77 -7.14
N VAL A 239 -23.12 -6.87 -5.82
CA VAL A 239 -21.88 -6.43 -5.18
C VAL A 239 -21.37 -7.49 -4.22
N ALA A 240 -20.06 -7.74 -4.26
CA ALA A 240 -19.33 -8.39 -3.18
C ALA A 240 -18.14 -7.50 -2.77
N SER A 241 -17.48 -7.82 -1.66
CA SER A 241 -16.46 -6.95 -1.08
C SER A 241 -15.37 -7.79 -0.44
N ARG A 242 -14.10 -7.43 -0.68
CA ARG A 242 -12.96 -8.04 0.01
C ARG A 242 -13.06 -7.95 1.54
N ALA A 243 -12.29 -8.82 2.20
CA ALA A 243 -12.19 -8.99 3.65
C ALA A 243 -13.47 -9.59 4.24
N GLN A 244 -13.81 -9.24 5.49
CA GLN A 244 -15.10 -9.62 6.06
C GLN A 244 -16.25 -9.10 5.17
N PRO A 245 -17.42 -9.74 5.19
CA PRO A 245 -18.61 -9.31 4.47
C PRO A 245 -18.84 -7.79 4.58
N GLY A 246 -18.76 -7.10 3.45
CA GLY A 246 -19.00 -5.66 3.34
C GLY A 246 -17.92 -4.73 3.91
N SER A 247 -16.82 -5.25 4.46
CA SER A 247 -15.78 -4.44 5.13
C SER A 247 -15.14 -3.41 4.20
N PHE A 248 -14.49 -3.83 3.11
CA PHE A 248 -13.79 -2.90 2.19
C PHE A 248 -14.76 -2.01 1.42
N LEU A 249 -15.97 -2.49 1.15
CA LEU A 249 -17.05 -1.64 0.63
C LEU A 249 -17.38 -0.53 1.63
N ILE A 250 -17.57 -0.83 2.91
CA ILE A 250 -17.88 0.19 3.92
C ILE A 250 -16.73 1.17 4.03
N ASP A 251 -15.48 0.70 4.07
CA ASP A 251 -14.32 1.57 4.20
C ASP A 251 -14.20 2.54 3.02
N GLY A 252 -14.31 2.03 1.79
CA GLY A 252 -14.28 2.87 0.60
C GLY A 252 -15.50 3.80 0.50
N LEU A 253 -16.68 3.38 0.94
CA LEU A 253 -17.85 4.27 1.05
C LEU A 253 -17.58 5.40 2.05
N VAL A 254 -17.10 5.09 3.26
CA VAL A 254 -16.74 6.08 4.29
C VAL A 254 -15.81 7.15 3.70
N ALA A 255 -14.73 6.73 3.04
CA ALA A 255 -13.78 7.64 2.40
C ALA A 255 -14.41 8.43 1.25
N SER A 256 -15.20 7.79 0.38
CA SER A 256 -15.89 8.45 -0.73
C SER A 256 -16.91 9.51 -0.31
N ASN A 257 -17.29 9.54 0.98
CA ASN A 257 -18.16 10.56 1.58
C ASN A 257 -17.42 11.58 2.45
N GLY A 258 -16.09 11.67 2.29
CA GLY A 258 -15.26 12.66 2.99
C GLY A 258 -15.10 12.39 4.49
N ASN A 259 -15.32 11.15 4.95
CA ASN A 259 -15.01 10.74 6.32
C ASN A 259 -13.82 9.79 6.32
N TYR A 260 -12.93 9.91 7.31
CA TYR A 260 -11.69 9.13 7.37
C TYR A 260 -11.51 8.45 8.72
N PHE A 261 -12.61 8.01 9.34
CA PHE A 261 -12.72 7.34 10.64
C PHE A 261 -12.31 8.17 11.86
N VAL A 262 -11.38 9.10 11.67
CA VAL A 262 -10.83 10.00 12.67
C VAL A 262 -10.76 11.43 12.17
N LYS A 263 -10.72 12.34 13.13
CA LYS A 263 -10.25 13.71 12.94
C LYS A 263 -8.99 13.95 13.74
N ARG A 264 -8.02 14.56 13.08
CA ARG A 264 -6.77 14.99 13.68
C ARG A 264 -6.76 16.52 13.81
N ASP A 265 -6.37 17.01 14.99
CA ASP A 265 -6.15 18.42 15.30
C ASP A 265 -4.81 18.55 16.03
N GLY A 266 -3.75 18.83 15.26
CA GLY A 266 -2.37 18.71 15.75
C GLY A 266 -2.06 17.28 16.20
N ASP A 267 -1.68 17.12 17.47
CA ASP A 267 -1.38 15.81 18.07
C ASP A 267 -2.63 15.14 18.67
N LYS A 268 -3.80 15.80 18.62
CA LYS A 268 -5.05 15.22 19.11
C LYS A 268 -5.75 14.44 18.01
N VAL A 269 -6.15 13.21 18.33
CA VAL A 269 -6.93 12.34 17.44
C VAL A 269 -8.27 12.04 18.10
N THR A 270 -9.35 12.16 17.35
CA THR A 270 -10.71 11.91 17.82
C THR A 270 -11.45 10.99 16.86
N PHE A 271 -12.32 10.15 17.41
CA PHE A 271 -13.20 9.30 16.62
C PHE A 271 -14.19 10.15 15.82
N ASP A 272 -14.41 9.81 14.55
CA ASP A 272 -15.28 10.58 13.65
C ASP A 272 -16.20 9.73 12.77
N LEU A 273 -16.11 8.40 12.82
CA LEU A 273 -16.98 7.53 12.02
C LEU A 273 -18.47 7.68 12.40
N ASP A 274 -18.77 8.14 13.62
CA ASP A 274 -20.15 8.43 14.07
C ASP A 274 -20.67 9.82 13.64
N SER A 275 -19.91 10.56 12.85
CA SER A 275 -20.41 11.75 12.17
C SER A 275 -21.51 11.37 11.15
N PRO A 276 -22.36 12.34 10.72
CA PRO A 276 -23.40 12.07 9.73
C PRO A 276 -22.88 11.40 8.46
N ASN A 277 -21.71 11.83 7.96
CA ASN A 277 -21.13 11.31 6.73
C ASN A 277 -20.67 9.85 6.87
N GLY A 278 -20.01 9.53 7.99
CA GLY A 278 -19.54 8.17 8.28
C GLY A 278 -20.71 7.23 8.54
N LEU A 279 -21.69 7.65 9.34
CA LEU A 279 -22.90 6.87 9.61
C LEU A 279 -23.67 6.56 8.32
N ALA A 280 -23.80 7.54 7.40
CA ALA A 280 -24.50 7.35 6.14
C ALA A 280 -23.88 6.24 5.26
N ALA A 281 -22.55 6.08 5.29
CA ALA A 281 -21.86 5.00 4.56
C ALA A 281 -22.23 3.61 5.11
N LEU A 282 -22.22 3.45 6.45
CA LEU A 282 -22.62 2.20 7.09
C LEU A 282 -24.12 1.91 6.88
N GLU A 283 -24.97 2.94 6.91
CA GLU A 283 -26.40 2.81 6.61
C GLU A 283 -26.66 2.38 5.17
N LEU A 284 -25.89 2.90 4.21
CA LEU A 284 -25.98 2.47 2.81
C LEU A 284 -25.63 0.98 2.66
N ALA A 285 -24.48 0.55 3.19
CA ALA A 285 -24.05 -0.84 3.10
C ALA A 285 -25.03 -1.79 3.82
N TYR A 286 -25.55 -1.40 4.99
CA TYR A 286 -26.56 -2.15 5.71
C TYR A 286 -27.85 -2.32 4.88
N LYS A 287 -28.32 -1.25 4.25
CA LYS A 287 -29.48 -1.28 3.36
C LYS A 287 -29.23 -2.17 2.14
N MET A 288 -28.05 -2.08 1.52
CA MET A 288 -27.67 -2.94 0.40
C MET A 288 -27.66 -4.43 0.79
N ALA A 289 -27.18 -4.75 2.00
CA ALA A 289 -27.13 -6.12 2.50
C ALA A 289 -28.50 -6.70 2.85
N TRP A 290 -29.40 -5.90 3.45
CA TRP A 290 -30.57 -6.45 4.14
C TRP A 290 -31.93 -5.93 3.65
N GLU A 291 -31.97 -4.84 2.89
CA GLU A 291 -33.21 -4.30 2.30
C GLU A 291 -33.22 -4.48 0.79
N ASP A 292 -32.18 -3.99 0.12
CA ASP A 292 -32.04 -4.10 -1.34
C ASP A 292 -31.51 -5.47 -1.77
N MET A 293 -30.88 -6.21 -0.84
CA MET A 293 -30.32 -7.55 -1.05
C MET A 293 -29.36 -7.62 -2.25
N CYS A 294 -28.60 -6.54 -2.49
CA CYS A 294 -27.65 -6.41 -3.59
C CYS A 294 -26.18 -6.45 -3.16
N LEU A 295 -25.92 -6.61 -1.86
CA LEU A 295 -24.60 -6.89 -1.31
C LEU A 295 -24.53 -8.32 -0.75
N GLY A 296 -23.61 -9.12 -1.27
CA GLY A 296 -23.35 -10.47 -0.79
C GLY A 296 -22.72 -10.46 0.60
N VAL A 297 -23.47 -10.91 1.61
CA VAL A 297 -22.98 -11.01 3.00
C VAL A 297 -23.26 -12.36 3.67
N THR A 298 -23.82 -13.32 2.93
CA THR A 298 -24.20 -14.64 3.44
C THR A 298 -23.66 -15.76 2.55
N GLY A 299 -23.63 -16.99 3.08
CA GLY A 299 -23.27 -18.16 2.28
C GLY A 299 -21.82 -18.10 1.84
N VAL A 300 -21.56 -18.22 0.53
CA VAL A 300 -20.20 -18.14 -0.05
C VAL A 300 -19.52 -16.78 0.21
N PHE A 301 -20.31 -15.73 0.38
CA PHE A 301 -19.82 -14.38 0.67
C PHE A 301 -19.49 -14.18 2.16
N ASP A 302 -19.95 -15.07 3.05
CA ASP A 302 -19.59 -15.06 4.47
C ASP A 302 -18.21 -15.69 4.70
N SER A 303 -17.18 -15.03 4.18
CA SER A 303 -15.79 -15.46 4.26
C SER A 303 -14.85 -14.26 4.32
N TRP A 304 -13.59 -14.48 4.70
CA TRP A 304 -12.57 -13.43 4.70
C TRP A 304 -12.14 -13.00 3.28
N THR A 305 -12.38 -13.84 2.27
CA THR A 305 -12.11 -13.48 0.88
C THR A 305 -13.29 -12.74 0.25
N GLY A 306 -14.44 -12.65 0.93
CA GLY A 306 -15.46 -11.66 0.62
C GLY A 306 -16.14 -11.80 -0.74
N GLY A 307 -16.06 -12.99 -1.35
CA GLY A 307 -16.60 -13.26 -2.70
C GLY A 307 -15.57 -13.18 -3.83
N GLU A 308 -14.27 -13.11 -3.52
CA GLU A 308 -13.19 -13.13 -4.53
C GLU A 308 -13.34 -14.26 -5.55
N ASP A 309 -13.54 -15.50 -5.10
CA ASP A 309 -13.68 -16.66 -5.99
C ASP A 309 -14.97 -16.59 -6.84
N GLU A 310 -16.01 -15.94 -6.32
CA GLU A 310 -17.27 -15.73 -7.05
C GLU A 310 -17.10 -14.65 -8.12
N PHE A 311 -16.34 -13.58 -7.84
CA PHE A 311 -15.98 -12.57 -8.83
C PHE A 311 -15.11 -13.17 -9.95
N LYS A 312 -14.06 -13.91 -9.59
CA LYS A 312 -13.19 -14.60 -10.55
C LYS A 312 -13.95 -15.60 -11.42
N ALA A 313 -14.98 -16.23 -10.86
CA ALA A 313 -15.85 -17.14 -11.60
C ALA A 313 -17.01 -16.44 -12.35
N GLY A 314 -17.02 -15.12 -12.42
CA GLY A 314 -18.01 -14.35 -13.18
C GLY A 314 -19.42 -14.37 -12.60
N ARG A 315 -19.56 -14.52 -11.28
CA ARG A 315 -20.82 -14.55 -10.52
C ARG A 315 -21.02 -13.31 -9.62
N VAL A 316 -20.18 -12.29 -9.78
CA VAL A 316 -20.32 -10.99 -9.11
C VAL A 316 -20.17 -9.88 -10.15
N ALA A 317 -21.11 -8.93 -10.20
CA ALA A 317 -21.07 -7.84 -11.16
C ALA A 317 -20.01 -6.79 -10.79
N ILE A 318 -20.01 -6.32 -9.54
CA ILE A 318 -19.04 -5.34 -9.01
C ILE A 318 -18.37 -5.89 -7.75
N PHE A 319 -17.06 -5.80 -7.66
CA PHE A 319 -16.28 -6.19 -6.51
C PHE A 319 -15.60 -4.96 -5.88
N ALA A 320 -15.93 -4.68 -4.62
CA ALA A 320 -15.26 -3.65 -3.83
C ALA A 320 -13.96 -4.24 -3.24
N GLY A 321 -12.82 -3.85 -3.79
CA GLY A 321 -11.53 -4.49 -3.55
C GLY A 321 -10.44 -3.57 -3.03
N ASP A 322 -9.25 -4.14 -2.95
CA ASP A 322 -7.97 -3.46 -2.75
C ASP A 322 -7.32 -3.16 -4.11
N ARG A 323 -6.49 -2.12 -4.23
CA ARG A 323 -5.65 -1.89 -5.41
C ARG A 323 -4.91 -3.12 -5.95
N GLY A 324 -4.51 -4.06 -5.09
CA GLY A 324 -3.80 -5.28 -5.49
C GLY A 324 -4.66 -6.30 -6.25
N ASP A 325 -5.99 -6.15 -6.21
CA ASP A 325 -6.94 -7.10 -6.82
C ASP A 325 -7.02 -7.00 -8.34
N MET A 326 -6.35 -6.01 -8.93
CA MET A 326 -6.16 -5.97 -10.39
C MET A 326 -5.50 -7.26 -10.90
N SER A 327 -4.65 -7.89 -10.08
CA SER A 327 -4.00 -9.17 -10.38
C SER A 327 -4.95 -10.36 -10.57
N PHE A 328 -6.24 -10.22 -10.23
CA PHE A 328 -7.23 -11.25 -10.51
C PHE A 328 -7.36 -11.56 -12.00
N ASN A 329 -6.97 -10.64 -12.88
CA ASN A 329 -6.93 -10.87 -14.32
C ASN A 329 -6.05 -12.06 -14.73
N GLN A 330 -5.04 -12.41 -13.92
CA GLN A 330 -4.18 -13.57 -14.17
C GLN A 330 -4.91 -14.91 -13.96
N ASP A 331 -5.98 -14.90 -13.16
CA ASP A 331 -6.77 -16.07 -12.79
C ASP A 331 -8.17 -16.06 -13.44
N MET A 332 -8.47 -15.07 -14.30
CA MET A 332 -9.76 -14.89 -14.97
C MET A 332 -9.60 -15.04 -16.49
N GLU A 333 -10.64 -15.57 -17.13
CA GLU A 333 -10.75 -15.53 -18.60
C GLU A 333 -11.39 -14.22 -19.11
N ASP A 334 -12.19 -13.57 -18.25
CA ASP A 334 -12.89 -12.31 -18.54
C ASP A 334 -11.98 -11.11 -18.26
N ASP A 335 -12.05 -10.06 -19.10
CA ASP A 335 -11.39 -8.79 -18.83
C ASP A 335 -12.01 -8.09 -17.61
N ILE A 336 -11.18 -7.43 -16.81
CA ILE A 336 -11.61 -6.73 -15.59
C ILE A 336 -11.53 -5.22 -15.80
N GLY A 337 -12.66 -4.54 -15.63
CA GLY A 337 -12.69 -3.09 -15.57
C GLY A 337 -12.44 -2.59 -14.16
N MET A 338 -11.74 -1.46 -14.01
CA MET A 338 -11.40 -0.85 -12.73
C MET A 338 -11.90 0.59 -12.68
N ILE A 339 -12.62 0.96 -11.61
CA ILE A 339 -13.23 2.29 -11.43
C ILE A 339 -13.06 2.78 -9.99
N PRO A 340 -13.09 4.11 -9.74
CA PRO A 340 -13.12 4.64 -8.39
C PRO A 340 -14.38 4.22 -7.63
N PHE A 341 -14.32 4.31 -6.29
CA PHE A 341 -15.51 4.31 -5.48
C PHE A 341 -16.46 5.46 -5.89
N PRO A 342 -17.79 5.24 -5.84
CA PRO A 342 -18.76 6.22 -6.30
C PRO A 342 -18.76 7.49 -5.47
N ILE A 343 -19.02 8.63 -6.10
CA ILE A 343 -19.11 9.95 -5.47
C ILE A 343 -20.17 9.91 -4.36
N GLY A 344 -19.75 10.17 -3.12
CA GLY A 344 -20.63 10.30 -1.96
C GLY A 344 -21.34 11.65 -1.92
N PRO A 345 -22.50 11.75 -1.25
CA PRO A 345 -23.29 12.97 -1.19
C PRO A 345 -22.55 14.19 -0.59
N ASP A 346 -21.55 13.95 0.26
CA ASP A 346 -20.79 14.98 0.96
C ASP A 346 -19.35 15.14 0.44
N SER A 347 -18.99 14.50 -0.69
CA SER A 347 -17.64 14.60 -1.28
C SER A 347 -17.38 15.91 -2.05
N GLY A 348 -18.40 16.76 -2.21
CA GLY A 348 -18.33 17.96 -3.04
C GLY A 348 -18.47 17.70 -4.53
N GLY A 349 -18.90 16.50 -4.95
CA GLY A 349 -19.05 16.13 -6.36
C GLY A 349 -17.75 15.64 -7.00
N GLU A 350 -16.77 15.26 -6.19
CA GLU A 350 -15.47 14.75 -6.62
C GLU A 350 -15.30 13.30 -6.19
N TYR A 351 -14.48 12.57 -6.94
CA TYR A 351 -13.95 11.28 -6.50
C TYR A 351 -12.96 11.50 -5.34
N ILE A 352 -12.79 10.47 -4.51
CA ILE A 352 -11.81 10.46 -3.43
C ILE A 352 -11.02 9.15 -3.54
N GLY A 353 -9.74 9.26 -3.87
CA GLY A 353 -8.79 8.18 -3.75
C GLY A 353 -8.22 8.18 -2.34
N ASP A 354 -8.61 7.24 -1.49
CA ASP A 354 -8.10 7.13 -0.13
C ASP A 354 -6.71 6.48 -0.07
N TYR A 355 -5.76 7.16 0.57
CA TYR A 355 -4.39 6.70 0.79
C TYR A 355 -4.06 6.67 2.29
N PRO A 356 -4.43 5.59 2.99
CA PRO A 356 -3.94 5.35 4.33
C PRO A 356 -2.45 5.00 4.27
N ALA A 357 -1.61 6.03 4.36
CA ALA A 357 -0.17 5.92 4.18
C ALA A 357 0.55 5.86 5.54
N PHE A 358 0.95 4.64 5.92
CA PHE A 358 1.86 4.36 7.05
C PHE A 358 3.12 3.60 6.66
N ASP A 359 3.29 3.26 5.39
CA ASP A 359 4.61 2.91 4.87
C ASP A 359 5.52 4.14 4.98
N PHE A 360 6.74 3.94 5.46
CA PHE A 360 7.65 5.03 5.80
C PHE A 360 9.12 4.65 5.68
N TRP A 361 9.93 5.69 5.54
CA TRP A 361 11.35 5.75 5.84
C TRP A 361 11.58 6.63 7.07
N GLY A 362 12.56 6.27 7.88
CA GLY A 362 13.02 7.13 8.97
C GLY A 362 14.40 6.73 9.49
N ILE A 363 14.91 7.52 10.43
CA ILE A 363 16.21 7.32 11.06
C ILE A 363 15.99 6.89 12.49
N VAL A 364 16.69 5.84 12.92
CA VAL A 364 16.58 5.34 14.30
C VAL A 364 17.26 6.33 15.23
N ASN A 365 16.61 6.67 16.35
CA ASN A 365 17.23 7.55 17.33
C ASN A 365 18.48 6.89 17.93
N GLY A 366 19.58 7.65 18.01
CA GLY A 366 20.89 7.14 18.40
C GLY A 366 21.77 6.64 17.24
N ALA A 367 21.28 6.68 15.99
CA ALA A 367 22.09 6.43 14.81
C ALA A 367 23.31 7.39 14.72
N GLN A 368 24.42 6.88 14.20
CA GLN A 368 25.64 7.68 14.00
C GLN A 368 25.56 8.46 12.69
N GLU A 369 25.91 9.75 12.73
CA GLU A 369 25.93 10.64 11.55
C GLU A 369 24.58 10.74 10.82
N PRO A 370 23.46 11.08 11.52
CA PRO A 370 22.11 11.05 10.95
C PRO A 370 21.96 11.93 9.69
N GLU A 371 22.67 13.05 9.61
CA GLU A 371 22.71 13.91 8.42
C GLU A 371 23.25 13.18 7.17
N LYS A 372 24.23 12.29 7.33
CA LYS A 372 24.75 11.49 6.22
C LYS A 372 23.81 10.35 5.86
N ILE A 373 23.18 9.73 6.87
CA ILE A 373 22.16 8.69 6.66
C ILE A 373 20.98 9.26 5.88
N ALA A 374 20.50 10.47 6.22
CA ALA A 374 19.41 11.13 5.51
C ALA A 374 19.72 11.36 4.02
N LYS A 375 20.96 11.75 3.70
CA LYS A 375 21.43 11.86 2.31
C LYS A 375 21.47 10.52 1.58
N LEU A 376 21.91 9.47 2.27
CA LEU A 376 21.91 8.11 1.71
C LEU A 376 20.49 7.62 1.42
N LEU A 377 19.55 7.80 2.37
CA LEU A 377 18.14 7.45 2.16
C LEU A 377 17.54 8.21 0.98
N THR A 378 17.84 9.51 0.88
CA THR A 378 17.40 10.34 -0.26
C THR A 378 17.97 9.81 -1.58
N ALA A 379 19.23 9.37 -1.62
CA ALA A 379 19.83 8.79 -2.82
C ALA A 379 19.21 7.43 -3.20
N ILE A 380 18.94 6.56 -2.22
CA ILE A 380 18.24 5.28 -2.40
C ILE A 380 16.87 5.52 -3.04
N VAL A 381 16.12 6.47 -2.50
CA VAL A 381 14.77 6.76 -2.97
C VAL A 381 14.75 7.51 -4.30
N SER A 382 15.66 8.46 -4.53
CA SER A 382 15.69 9.26 -5.78
C SER A 382 16.20 8.49 -7.00
N ASN A 383 16.57 7.22 -6.86
CA ASN A 383 17.20 6.40 -7.89
C ASN A 383 18.36 7.16 -8.60
N ASN A 384 19.30 7.72 -7.81
CA ASN A 384 20.42 8.57 -8.26
C ASN A 384 20.05 9.92 -8.95
N GLY A 385 18.85 10.45 -8.74
CA GLY A 385 18.43 11.72 -9.36
C GLY A 385 18.03 11.56 -10.84
N LYS A 386 17.79 10.32 -11.29
CA LYS A 386 17.33 10.00 -12.66
C LYS A 386 15.82 10.10 -12.84
N GLU A 387 15.07 10.37 -11.77
CA GLU A 387 13.61 10.59 -11.84
C GLU A 387 13.26 11.72 -12.82
N SER A 388 14.15 12.71 -12.95
CA SER A 388 14.01 13.79 -13.96
C SER A 388 14.23 13.34 -15.40
N GLU A 389 14.94 12.23 -15.63
CA GLU A 389 15.21 11.68 -16.96
C GLU A 389 14.11 10.71 -17.42
N ASN A 390 13.50 9.97 -16.49
CA ASN A 390 12.39 9.05 -16.71
C ASN A 390 11.27 9.25 -15.66
N PRO A 391 10.39 10.26 -15.83
CA PRO A 391 9.32 10.51 -14.88
C PRO A 391 8.34 9.33 -14.86
N GLN A 392 7.93 8.93 -13.65
CA GLN A 392 6.87 7.94 -13.46
C GLN A 392 5.56 8.51 -14.04
N THR A 393 4.96 7.81 -14.99
CA THR A 393 3.64 8.08 -15.54
C THR A 393 2.72 6.90 -15.28
N VAL A 394 1.41 7.10 -15.32
CA VAL A 394 0.44 6.00 -15.19
C VAL A 394 0.73 4.89 -16.20
N GLU A 395 1.01 5.24 -17.45
CA GLU A 395 1.35 4.29 -18.51
C GLU A 395 2.62 3.51 -18.15
N SER A 396 3.72 4.19 -17.79
CA SER A 396 4.98 3.49 -17.46
C SER A 396 4.89 2.57 -16.24
N VAL A 397 3.96 2.84 -15.30
CA VAL A 397 3.81 2.06 -14.06
C VAL A 397 2.80 0.93 -14.20
N TYR A 398 1.69 1.17 -14.91
CA TYR A 398 0.51 0.31 -14.87
C TYR A 398 0.13 -0.33 -16.21
N GLU A 399 0.70 0.08 -17.35
CA GLU A 399 0.35 -0.50 -18.66
C GLU A 399 0.52 -2.02 -18.69
N TRP A 400 1.55 -2.54 -18.02
CA TRP A 400 1.80 -3.98 -17.94
C TRP A 400 0.87 -4.75 -16.98
N GLN A 401 0.09 -4.05 -16.15
CA GLN A 401 -0.80 -4.62 -15.13
C GLN A 401 -2.27 -4.63 -15.54
N VAL A 402 -2.65 -3.87 -16.57
CA VAL A 402 -4.04 -3.69 -16.98
C VAL A 402 -4.33 -4.40 -18.30
N ASP A 403 -5.52 -4.96 -18.43
CA ASP A 403 -5.97 -5.59 -19.67
C ASP A 403 -6.59 -4.60 -20.65
N MET A 404 -7.01 -3.43 -20.14
CA MET A 404 -7.80 -2.45 -20.87
C MET A 404 -7.17 -1.04 -20.77
N PRO A 405 -7.04 -0.30 -21.89
CA PRO A 405 -6.58 1.09 -21.87
C PRO A 405 -7.43 2.02 -20.99
N GLU A 406 -8.74 1.80 -20.92
CA GLU A 406 -9.67 2.57 -20.09
C GLU A 406 -9.29 2.50 -18.60
N ASN A 407 -8.71 1.39 -18.14
CA ASN A 407 -8.24 1.28 -16.76
C ASN A 407 -7.12 2.30 -16.47
N LEU A 408 -6.22 2.59 -17.42
CA LEU A 408 -5.19 3.64 -17.23
C LEU A 408 -5.81 5.02 -17.02
N GLU A 409 -6.90 5.34 -17.73
CA GLU A 409 -7.64 6.58 -17.52
C GLU A 409 -8.26 6.62 -16.12
N MET A 410 -8.90 5.53 -15.68
CA MET A 410 -9.51 5.45 -14.35
C MET A 410 -8.45 5.52 -13.23
N ILE A 411 -7.27 4.94 -13.45
CA ILE A 411 -6.11 5.08 -12.57
C ILE A 411 -5.72 6.55 -12.44
N GLN A 412 -5.59 7.27 -13.56
CA GLN A 412 -5.23 8.68 -13.53
C GLN A 412 -6.26 9.50 -12.75
N ILE A 413 -7.56 9.28 -12.97
CA ILE A 413 -8.63 9.95 -12.20
C ILE A 413 -8.48 9.68 -10.70
N MET A 414 -8.21 8.44 -10.32
CA MET A 414 -8.03 8.06 -8.92
C MET A 414 -6.79 8.71 -8.29
N LEU A 415 -5.66 8.76 -9.00
CA LEU A 415 -4.44 9.43 -8.57
C LEU A 415 -4.64 10.94 -8.41
N ASP A 416 -5.35 11.58 -9.34
CA ASP A 416 -5.66 13.01 -9.28
C ASP A 416 -6.59 13.36 -8.10
N SER A 417 -7.31 12.37 -7.57
CA SER A 417 -8.22 12.49 -6.44
C SER A 417 -7.62 12.03 -5.09
N LYS A 418 -6.30 11.86 -5.02
CA LYS A 418 -5.58 11.35 -3.85
C LYS A 418 -5.84 12.21 -2.60
N VAL A 419 -6.23 11.54 -1.52
CA VAL A 419 -6.31 12.09 -0.16
C VAL A 419 -5.51 11.18 0.76
N ASN A 420 -4.45 11.72 1.36
CA ASN A 420 -3.67 11.03 2.37
C ASN A 420 -4.41 10.99 3.71
N THR A 421 -4.53 9.80 4.30
CA THR A 421 -5.25 9.56 5.54
C THR A 421 -4.39 8.84 6.58
N SER A 422 -4.80 8.92 7.85
CA SER A 422 -3.99 8.47 8.99
C SER A 422 -4.63 7.37 9.84
N TYR A 423 -5.79 6.83 9.47
CA TYR A 423 -6.55 5.96 10.38
C TYR A 423 -5.94 4.55 10.57
N TYR A 424 -5.20 4.02 9.58
CA TYR A 424 -4.47 2.75 9.71
C TYR A 424 -3.32 2.80 10.73
N GLY A 425 -2.87 3.99 11.14
CA GLY A 425 -1.82 4.11 12.14
C GLY A 425 -2.26 3.61 13.52
N TYR A 426 -3.56 3.75 13.83
CA TYR A 426 -4.05 3.49 15.18
C TYR A 426 -4.63 2.09 15.30
N LYS A 427 -3.93 1.25 16.08
CA LYS A 427 -4.29 -0.15 16.36
C LYS A 427 -5.77 -0.35 16.70
N VAL A 428 -6.36 0.54 17.49
CA VAL A 428 -7.74 0.38 17.96
C VAL A 428 -8.77 0.40 16.82
N PHE A 429 -8.57 1.20 15.77
CA PHE A 429 -9.50 1.18 14.63
C PHE A 429 -9.39 -0.10 13.84
N ILE A 430 -8.18 -0.61 13.70
CA ILE A 430 -7.97 -1.85 12.98
C ILE A 430 -8.65 -3.02 13.71
N ASP A 431 -8.43 -3.12 15.02
CA ASP A 431 -9.00 -4.19 15.85
C ASP A 431 -10.53 -4.10 15.95
N GLU A 432 -11.07 -2.88 16.07
CA GLU A 432 -12.50 -2.68 16.39
C GLU A 432 -13.38 -2.42 15.17
N LEU A 433 -12.82 -1.93 14.05
CA LEU A 433 -13.57 -1.49 12.86
C LEU A 433 -13.08 -2.16 11.58
N LEU A 434 -11.86 -1.88 11.12
CA LEU A 434 -11.44 -2.17 9.73
C LEU A 434 -11.45 -3.67 9.41
N TRP A 435 -11.13 -4.54 10.38
CA TRP A 435 -11.19 -5.99 10.21
C TRP A 435 -12.53 -6.62 10.65
N SER A 436 -13.53 -5.80 10.95
CA SER A 436 -14.89 -6.24 11.29
C SER A 436 -15.80 -6.23 10.06
N ASP A 437 -17.00 -6.78 10.22
CA ASP A 437 -18.09 -6.68 9.23
C ASP A 437 -19.07 -5.55 9.56
N TYR A 438 -18.70 -4.63 10.47
CA TYR A 438 -19.54 -3.53 10.93
C TYR A 438 -20.92 -3.97 11.47
N GLY A 439 -21.01 -5.20 11.98
CA GLY A 439 -22.24 -5.76 12.54
C GLY A 439 -23.21 -6.31 11.49
N LEU A 440 -22.81 -6.41 10.22
CA LEU A 440 -23.66 -6.88 9.14
C LEU A 440 -24.18 -8.30 9.39
N ARG A 441 -23.33 -9.26 9.77
CA ARG A 441 -23.75 -10.65 10.04
C ARG A 441 -24.81 -10.76 11.11
N GLU A 442 -24.60 -10.02 12.19
CA GLU A 442 -25.47 -10.02 13.37
C GLU A 442 -26.72 -9.13 13.16
N LYS A 443 -26.81 -8.45 12.02
CA LYS A 443 -27.88 -7.50 11.69
C LYS A 443 -28.02 -6.41 12.75
N ILE A 444 -26.89 -5.96 13.30
CA ILE A 444 -26.85 -4.83 14.21
C ILE A 444 -27.00 -3.57 13.39
N SER A 445 -27.88 -2.65 13.81
CA SER A 445 -28.01 -1.38 13.10
C SER A 445 -26.71 -0.56 13.20
N PRO A 446 -26.31 0.16 12.14
CA PRO A 446 -25.10 0.98 12.14
C PRO A 446 -24.92 1.88 13.37
N ALA A 447 -25.96 2.62 13.75
CA ALA A 447 -25.91 3.48 14.94
C ALA A 447 -25.68 2.69 16.23
N THR A 448 -26.26 1.49 16.36
CA THR A 448 -26.03 0.62 17.52
C THR A 448 -24.60 0.09 17.51
N PHE A 449 -24.12 -0.38 16.36
CA PHE A 449 -22.74 -0.86 16.21
C PHE A 449 -21.75 0.23 16.66
N LEU A 450 -21.84 1.43 16.09
CA LEU A 450 -20.95 2.54 16.44
C LEU A 450 -21.07 2.95 17.92
N ALA A 451 -22.28 2.96 18.49
CA ALA A 451 -22.47 3.25 19.92
C ALA A 451 -21.77 2.22 20.84
N THR A 452 -21.63 0.97 20.41
CA THR A 452 -20.86 -0.05 21.17
C THR A 452 -19.36 0.12 21.03
N LYS A 453 -18.87 0.58 19.87
CA LYS A 453 -17.43 0.74 19.59
C LYS A 453 -16.86 2.05 20.12
N LYS A 454 -17.65 3.13 20.08
CA LYS A 454 -17.20 4.48 20.42
C LYS A 454 -16.50 4.60 21.78
N PRO A 455 -17.06 4.10 22.91
CA PRO A 455 -16.38 4.21 24.21
C PRO A 455 -15.04 3.47 24.28
N ILE A 456 -14.91 2.33 23.58
CA ILE A 456 -13.67 1.54 23.52
C ILE A 456 -12.60 2.33 22.76
N ILE A 457 -12.98 2.87 21.60
CA ILE A 457 -12.11 3.67 20.75
C ILE A 457 -11.67 4.96 21.45
N GLU A 458 -12.61 5.75 21.98
CA GLU A 458 -12.29 7.00 22.67
C GLU A 458 -11.34 6.77 23.85
N SER A 459 -11.59 5.74 24.66
CA SER A 459 -10.70 5.38 25.76
C SER A 459 -9.29 4.98 25.28
N ALA A 460 -9.16 4.30 24.14
CA ALA A 460 -7.87 3.94 23.58
C ALA A 460 -7.13 5.16 23.01
N LEU A 461 -7.84 6.07 22.32
CA LEU A 461 -7.27 7.31 21.79
C LEU A 461 -6.76 8.23 22.90
N GLU A 462 -7.47 8.30 24.04
CA GLU A 462 -7.01 9.06 25.21
C GLU A 462 -5.70 8.50 25.78
N ALA A 463 -5.51 7.18 25.74
CA ALA A 463 -4.30 6.52 26.23
C ALA A 463 -3.13 6.57 25.22
N LEU A 464 -3.44 6.70 23.94
CA LEU A 464 -2.52 6.54 22.79
C LEU A 464 -1.25 7.39 22.89
N TRP A 465 -1.36 8.61 23.41
CA TRP A 465 -0.26 9.59 23.50
C TRP A 465 0.48 9.55 24.85
N THR A 466 0.29 8.50 25.64
CA THR A 466 1.01 8.30 26.90
C THR A 466 2.33 7.57 26.62
N PRO A 467 3.50 8.17 26.94
CA PRO A 467 4.79 7.50 26.77
C PRO A 467 4.87 6.21 27.60
N ILE A 468 5.60 5.20 27.10
CA ILE A 468 5.93 3.99 27.83
C ILE A 468 6.88 4.39 28.97
N THR A 469 6.44 4.20 30.21
CA THR A 469 7.32 4.35 31.37
C THR A 469 8.19 3.11 31.49
N VAL A 470 9.48 3.24 31.13
CA VAL A 470 10.49 2.21 31.43
C VAL A 470 10.94 2.44 32.88
N GLU A 471 10.58 1.53 33.79
CA GLU A 471 11.03 1.54 35.20
C GLU A 471 12.52 1.16 35.35
#